data_AF-A0A850BFX8-F1
#
_entry.id   AF-A0A850BFX8-F1
#
_cell.length_a   1.000
_cell.length_b   1.000
_cell.length_c   1.000
_cell.angle_alpha   90.00
_cell.angle_beta   90.00
_cell.angle_gamma   90.00
#
_symmetry.space_group_name_H-M   'P 1'
#
loop_
_entity.id
_entity.type
_entity.pdbx_description
1 polymer ?
#
loop_
_entity_poly.entity_id
_entity_poly.type
_entity_poly.pdbx_seq_one_letter_code
_entity_poly.pdbx_strand_id
1 'polypeptide(L)'
;MAWQFLPPFIDLEVATLSLGLPKLTNLRKVGVADVVTGDKTDITILKLTLARSGFQVDFTPSLVIKVPPPLVDMGLGGVHYEFQTGAMKSRVWHESEVGIPVGKGSAVEGAHGFMRGLVTGTPLAIPPYDPSTDQDLILTVLQILENLDGGGSSGGSIVQSISISARILILNEIASELESGGFRIPAGAKIDIQVDLAGSPADVKASPKIKRAEVDCSSLVLRQGGADLVELGRVLLLPGGILEVNEVRPLGAVGKAAAVEALVRLFGELDKDGSIEPGKIQPRLVEGLVKKEIEDAIRPAFLQWVRENAAIASGMDLRDVLSVPA
;
A
#
# COMPACT_ATOMS: atom_id res chain seq x y z
N MET A 1 -17.72 -9.69 10.33
CA MET A 1 -16.91 -10.87 10.71
C MET A 1 -15.46 -10.42 10.77
N ALA A 2 -14.71 -10.84 11.80
CA ALA A 2 -13.31 -10.46 11.99
C ALA A 2 -12.39 -11.51 11.35
N TRP A 3 -11.23 -11.10 10.85
CA TRP A 3 -10.24 -12.02 10.28
C TRP A 3 -9.64 -12.85 11.41
N GLN A 4 -9.65 -14.18 11.29
CA GLN A 4 -9.25 -15.07 12.39
C GLN A 4 -7.79 -14.89 12.85
N PHE A 5 -6.91 -14.40 11.96
CA PHE A 5 -5.49 -14.15 12.26
C PHE A 5 -5.20 -12.72 12.75
N LEU A 6 -6.18 -11.82 12.72
CA LEU A 6 -6.01 -10.46 13.24
C LEU A 6 -6.57 -10.36 14.66
N PRO A 7 -6.04 -9.44 15.48
CA PRO A 7 -6.68 -9.12 16.74
C PRO A 7 -8.15 -8.75 16.53
N PRO A 8 -9.07 -9.15 17.42
CA PRO A 8 -10.52 -9.00 17.20
C PRO A 8 -11.00 -7.54 17.13
N PHE A 9 -10.15 -6.58 17.50
CA PHE A 9 -10.40 -5.15 17.41
C PHE A 9 -9.91 -4.53 16.08
N ILE A 10 -9.31 -5.31 15.19
CA ILE A 10 -8.83 -4.88 13.87
C ILE A 10 -9.57 -5.66 12.79
N ASP A 11 -9.99 -4.93 11.76
CA ASP A 11 -10.49 -5.50 10.53
C ASP A 11 -9.59 -5.10 9.34
N LEU A 12 -9.28 -6.03 8.44
CA LEU A 12 -8.60 -5.73 7.18
C LEU A 12 -9.67 -5.44 6.11
N GLU A 13 -9.67 -4.20 5.60
CA GLU A 13 -10.57 -3.81 4.50
C GLU A 13 -10.01 -4.30 3.16
N VAL A 14 -8.71 -4.10 2.95
CA VAL A 14 -8.01 -4.45 1.72
C VAL A 14 -6.53 -4.64 1.96
N ALA A 15 -5.93 -5.61 1.28
CA ALA A 15 -4.48 -5.76 1.14
C ALA A 15 -4.12 -5.71 -0.35
N THR A 16 -3.04 -5.01 -0.69
CA THR A 16 -2.57 -4.88 -2.07
C THR A 16 -1.09 -5.16 -2.16
N LEU A 17 -0.71 -6.01 -3.10
CA LEU A 17 0.66 -6.15 -3.55
C LEU A 17 0.81 -5.41 -4.88
N SER A 18 1.78 -4.51 -4.96
CA SER A 18 2.11 -3.76 -6.18
C SER A 18 3.49 -4.16 -6.68
N LEU A 19 3.59 -4.47 -7.97
CA LEU A 19 4.79 -4.91 -8.65
C LEU A 19 5.06 -3.98 -9.84
N GLY A 20 6.25 -3.38 -9.89
CA GLY A 20 6.66 -2.53 -11.00
C GLY A 20 7.19 -3.36 -12.17
N LEU A 21 6.57 -3.24 -13.34
CA LEU A 21 6.97 -3.89 -14.59
C LEU A 21 7.64 -2.86 -15.53
N PRO A 22 8.82 -3.16 -16.10
CA PRO A 22 9.54 -2.29 -17.02
C PRO A 22 8.73 -2.04 -18.28
N LYS A 23 8.97 -0.87 -18.87
CA LYS A 23 8.39 -0.48 -20.16
C LYS A 23 8.75 -1.47 -21.28
N LEU A 24 7.87 -1.57 -22.29
CA LEU A 24 8.07 -2.37 -23.50
C LEU A 24 8.44 -3.84 -23.23
N THR A 25 8.02 -4.37 -22.08
CA THR A 25 8.27 -5.75 -21.73
C THR A 25 7.17 -6.60 -22.35
N ASN A 26 7.57 -7.54 -23.21
CA ASN A 26 6.68 -8.60 -23.67
C ASN A 26 6.41 -9.53 -22.49
N LEU A 27 5.20 -9.46 -21.96
CA LEU A 27 4.78 -10.32 -20.85
C LEU A 27 4.34 -11.70 -21.36
N ARG A 28 3.67 -11.72 -22.52
CA ARG A 28 3.15 -12.95 -23.10
C ARG A 28 2.86 -12.79 -24.59
N LYS A 29 3.08 -13.87 -25.36
CA LYS A 29 2.56 -14.02 -26.72
C LYS A 29 1.28 -14.85 -26.69
N VAL A 30 0.20 -14.36 -27.30
CA VAL A 30 -1.09 -15.05 -27.41
C VAL A 30 -1.45 -15.17 -28.89
N GLY A 31 -1.08 -16.29 -29.51
CA GLY A 31 -1.26 -16.51 -30.95
C GLY A 31 -0.43 -15.53 -31.77
N VAL A 32 -1.12 -14.64 -32.51
CA VAL A 32 -0.50 -13.56 -33.31
C VAL A 32 -0.39 -12.23 -32.55
N ALA A 33 -0.88 -12.16 -31.32
CA ALA A 33 -0.87 -10.94 -30.52
C ALA A 33 0.24 -10.97 -29.47
N ASP A 34 0.84 -9.81 -29.22
CA ASP A 34 1.84 -9.60 -28.17
C ASP A 34 1.23 -8.75 -27.05
N VAL A 35 1.28 -9.24 -25.82
CA VAL A 35 0.87 -8.49 -24.63
C VAL A 35 2.09 -7.77 -24.08
N VAL A 36 2.10 -6.45 -24.22
CA VAL A 36 3.20 -5.58 -23.80
C VAL A 36 2.78 -4.63 -22.69
N THR A 37 3.74 -4.29 -21.83
CA THR A 37 3.61 -3.10 -20.98
C THR A 37 3.57 -1.85 -21.85
N GLY A 38 2.89 -0.80 -21.37
CA GLY A 38 2.61 0.42 -22.14
C GLY A 38 3.85 1.05 -22.81
N ASP A 39 3.61 1.74 -23.92
CA ASP A 39 4.62 2.37 -24.77
C ASP A 39 5.03 3.79 -24.32
N LYS A 40 4.21 4.45 -23.49
CA LYS A 40 4.46 5.79 -22.93
C LYS A 40 5.24 5.67 -21.62
N THR A 41 6.50 6.14 -21.64
CA THR A 41 7.46 6.56 -20.58
C THR A 41 7.47 5.96 -19.16
N ASP A 42 6.41 5.29 -18.70
CA ASP A 42 6.15 5.00 -17.29
C ASP A 42 6.23 3.49 -17.02
N ILE A 43 6.66 3.14 -15.80
CA ILE A 43 6.62 1.76 -15.29
C ILE A 43 5.16 1.33 -15.19
N THR A 44 4.84 0.14 -15.69
CA THR A 44 3.50 -0.45 -15.50
C THR A 44 3.43 -1.09 -14.11
N ILE A 45 2.55 -0.59 -13.25
CA ILE A 45 2.31 -1.18 -11.93
C ILE A 45 1.22 -2.24 -12.05
N LEU A 46 1.59 -3.49 -11.81
CA LEU A 46 0.67 -4.59 -11.55
C LEU A 46 0.23 -4.53 -10.09
N LYS A 47 -1.06 -4.36 -9.83
CA LYS A 47 -1.64 -4.39 -8.49
C LYS A 47 -2.48 -5.66 -8.32
N LEU A 48 -2.16 -6.45 -7.31
CA LEU A 48 -2.94 -7.59 -6.85
C LEU A 48 -3.63 -7.16 -5.55
N THR A 49 -4.94 -6.95 -5.60
CA THR A 49 -5.73 -6.41 -4.51
C THR A 49 -6.68 -7.48 -3.99
N LEU A 50 -6.48 -7.88 -2.74
CA LEU A 50 -7.38 -8.75 -1.98
C LEU A 50 -8.33 -7.90 -1.14
N ALA A 51 -9.62 -7.98 -1.43
CA ALA A 51 -10.68 -7.38 -0.64
C ALA A 51 -11.66 -8.46 -0.16
N ARG A 52 -12.58 -8.10 0.74
CA ARG A 52 -13.57 -9.05 1.28
C ARG A 52 -14.45 -9.72 0.24
N SER A 53 -14.82 -8.99 -0.81
CA SER A 53 -15.78 -9.46 -1.82
C SER A 53 -15.13 -10.07 -3.06
N GLY A 54 -13.81 -9.89 -3.23
CA GLY A 54 -13.14 -10.33 -4.43
C GLY A 54 -11.66 -10.06 -4.47
N PHE A 55 -11.03 -10.65 -5.49
CA PHE A 55 -9.64 -10.47 -5.83
C PHE A 55 -9.54 -9.72 -7.15
N GLN A 56 -8.74 -8.66 -7.17
CA GLN A 56 -8.62 -7.77 -8.32
C GLN A 56 -7.18 -7.68 -8.77
N VAL A 57 -7.00 -7.73 -10.09
CA VAL A 57 -5.73 -7.51 -10.75
C VAL A 57 -5.87 -6.28 -11.62
N ASP A 58 -5.07 -5.25 -11.39
CA ASP A 58 -5.05 -4.04 -12.19
C ASP A 58 -3.67 -3.74 -12.76
N PHE A 59 -3.66 -3.08 -13.91
CA PHE A 59 -2.46 -2.58 -14.57
C PHE A 59 -2.57 -1.07 -14.69
N THR A 60 -1.58 -0.34 -14.17
CA THR A 60 -1.51 1.12 -14.30
C THR A 60 -0.11 1.58 -14.72
N PRO A 61 0.07 2.12 -15.95
CA PRO A 61 -0.91 2.16 -17.04
C PRO A 61 -1.36 0.76 -17.51
N SER A 62 -2.43 0.71 -18.31
CA SER A 62 -2.95 -0.55 -18.87
C SER A 62 -1.93 -1.25 -19.77
N LEU A 63 -2.05 -2.57 -19.87
CA LEU A 63 -1.30 -3.34 -20.85
C LEU A 63 -1.87 -3.11 -22.25
N VAL A 64 -1.02 -3.19 -23.26
CA VAL A 64 -1.41 -3.12 -24.67
C VAL A 64 -1.30 -4.51 -25.29
N ILE A 65 -2.36 -4.97 -25.91
CA ILE A 65 -2.41 -6.19 -26.71
C ILE A 65 -2.22 -5.76 -28.16
N LYS A 66 -0.99 -5.89 -28.64
CA LYS A 66 -0.60 -5.53 -30.00
C LYS A 66 -1.03 -6.58 -30.99
N VAL A 67 -1.69 -6.15 -32.06
CA VAL A 67 -2.16 -7.02 -33.15
C VAL A 67 -1.63 -6.53 -34.50
N PRO A 68 -1.44 -7.41 -35.49
CA PRO A 68 -0.93 -6.99 -36.79
C PRO A 68 -1.93 -6.06 -37.51
N PRO A 69 -1.46 -5.01 -38.21
CA PRO A 69 -2.31 -4.20 -39.07
C PRO A 69 -3.04 -5.07 -40.11
N PRO A 70 -4.31 -4.77 -40.46
CA PRO A 70 -5.10 -3.58 -40.11
C PRO A 70 -5.96 -3.70 -38.84
N LEU A 71 -5.66 -4.67 -37.96
CA LEU A 71 -6.40 -4.87 -36.71
C LEU A 71 -6.08 -3.76 -35.70
N VAL A 72 -7.03 -3.48 -34.81
CA VAL A 72 -6.88 -2.46 -33.77
C VAL A 72 -6.33 -3.05 -32.48
N ASP A 73 -5.27 -2.45 -31.95
CA ASP A 73 -4.70 -2.78 -30.64
C ASP A 73 -5.75 -2.63 -29.52
N MET A 74 -5.60 -3.44 -28.48
CA MET A 74 -6.52 -3.43 -27.33
C MET A 74 -5.81 -3.06 -26.04
N GLY A 75 -6.49 -2.32 -25.18
CA GLY A 75 -6.06 -2.05 -23.81
C GLY A 75 -6.63 -3.09 -22.85
N LEU A 76 -5.81 -3.56 -21.90
CA LEU A 76 -6.20 -4.39 -20.77
C LEU A 76 -5.89 -3.65 -19.46
N GLY A 77 -6.94 -3.19 -18.79
CA GLY A 77 -6.82 -2.44 -17.53
C GLY A 77 -6.79 -3.34 -16.29
N GLY A 78 -7.35 -4.55 -16.37
CA GLY A 78 -7.42 -5.46 -15.23
C GLY A 78 -8.56 -6.47 -15.30
N VAL A 79 -8.63 -7.32 -14.28
CA VAL A 79 -9.66 -8.34 -14.07
C VAL A 79 -10.07 -8.36 -12.60
N HIS A 80 -11.38 -8.36 -12.35
CA HIS A 80 -11.96 -8.55 -11.02
C HIS A 80 -12.58 -9.95 -10.94
N TYR A 81 -12.28 -10.69 -9.88
CA TYR A 81 -12.82 -12.00 -9.56
C TYR A 81 -13.68 -11.91 -8.29
N GLU A 82 -14.96 -12.23 -8.41
CA GLU A 82 -15.92 -12.19 -7.31
C GLU A 82 -15.91 -13.51 -6.53
N PHE A 83 -15.68 -13.44 -5.23
CA PHE A 83 -15.52 -14.65 -4.41
C PHE A 83 -16.79 -15.46 -4.22
N GLN A 84 -17.96 -14.83 -4.25
CA GLN A 84 -19.23 -15.52 -4.02
C GLN A 84 -19.65 -16.40 -5.18
N THR A 85 -19.42 -15.93 -6.40
CA THR A 85 -19.95 -16.56 -7.63
C THR A 85 -18.84 -17.18 -8.48
N GLY A 86 -17.59 -16.78 -8.26
CA GLY A 86 -16.48 -17.04 -9.18
C GLY A 86 -16.55 -16.24 -10.48
N ALA A 87 -17.45 -15.26 -10.58
CA ALA A 87 -17.61 -14.46 -11.79
C ALA A 87 -16.38 -13.57 -12.02
N MET A 88 -15.97 -13.46 -13.28
CA MET A 88 -14.87 -12.59 -13.71
C MET A 88 -15.39 -11.43 -14.54
N LYS A 89 -14.91 -10.22 -14.23
CA LYS A 89 -15.16 -9.00 -15.00
C LYS A 89 -13.83 -8.41 -15.44
N SER A 90 -13.58 -8.40 -16.74
CA SER A 90 -12.35 -7.83 -17.31
C SER A 90 -12.60 -6.46 -17.93
N ARG A 91 -11.60 -5.58 -17.85
CA ARG A 91 -11.61 -4.25 -18.49
C ARG A 91 -10.75 -4.31 -19.75
N VAL A 92 -11.40 -4.55 -20.88
CA VAL A 92 -10.78 -4.59 -22.21
C VAL A 92 -11.47 -3.60 -23.16
N TRP A 93 -10.69 -2.79 -23.87
CA TRP A 93 -11.17 -1.83 -24.87
C TRP A 93 -10.27 -1.80 -26.11
N HIS A 94 -10.72 -1.17 -27.19
CA HIS A 94 -9.88 -0.91 -28.37
C HIS A 94 -9.21 0.46 -28.19
N GLU A 95 -7.92 0.57 -28.49
CA GLU A 95 -7.13 1.80 -28.31
C GLU A 95 -7.41 2.87 -29.38
N SER A 96 -8.03 2.48 -30.51
CA SER A 96 -8.32 3.37 -31.63
C SER A 96 -9.70 3.08 -32.22
N GLU A 97 -10.34 4.10 -32.80
CA GLU A 97 -11.55 3.96 -33.62
C GLU A 97 -11.21 3.69 -35.10
N VAL A 98 -9.94 3.87 -35.48
CA VAL A 98 -9.44 3.67 -36.85
C VAL A 98 -8.84 2.27 -36.98
N GLY A 99 -9.50 1.41 -37.77
CA GLY A 99 -9.07 0.05 -38.08
C GLY A 99 -10.22 -0.97 -37.95
N ILE A 100 -9.90 -2.27 -37.95
CA ILE A 100 -10.90 -3.34 -37.78
C ILE A 100 -10.94 -3.81 -36.31
N PRO A 101 -12.01 -3.53 -35.54
CA PRO A 101 -12.12 -3.90 -34.13
C PRO A 101 -12.56 -5.36 -33.97
N VAL A 102 -11.60 -6.27 -33.82
CA VAL A 102 -11.83 -7.71 -33.62
C VAL A 102 -10.96 -8.26 -32.50
N GLY A 103 -11.30 -9.44 -31.98
CA GLY A 103 -10.46 -10.13 -30.99
C GLY A 103 -10.73 -9.77 -29.53
N LYS A 104 -11.62 -8.80 -29.25
CA LYS A 104 -12.00 -8.42 -27.88
C LYS A 104 -12.47 -9.62 -27.03
N GLY A 105 -13.30 -10.50 -27.58
CA GLY A 105 -13.76 -11.71 -26.88
C GLY A 105 -12.61 -12.64 -26.49
N SER A 106 -11.67 -12.88 -27.40
CA SER A 106 -10.48 -13.69 -27.13
C SER A 106 -9.55 -13.03 -26.11
N ALA A 107 -9.43 -11.69 -26.14
CA ALA A 107 -8.66 -10.94 -25.15
C ALA A 107 -9.30 -11.03 -23.74
N VAL A 108 -10.62 -10.92 -23.66
CA VAL A 108 -11.40 -11.14 -22.44
C VAL A 108 -11.17 -12.55 -21.89
N GLU A 109 -11.27 -13.58 -22.72
CA GLU A 109 -11.02 -14.97 -22.30
C GLU A 109 -9.57 -15.21 -21.91
N GLY A 110 -8.61 -14.57 -22.59
CA GLY A 110 -7.21 -14.60 -22.21
C GLY A 110 -6.96 -13.96 -20.83
N ALA A 111 -7.62 -12.83 -20.55
CA ALA A 111 -7.55 -12.17 -19.26
C ALA A 111 -8.19 -13.02 -18.14
N HIS A 112 -9.33 -13.66 -18.41
CA HIS A 112 -9.95 -14.62 -17.49
C HIS A 112 -9.04 -15.84 -17.27
N GLY A 113 -8.39 -16.34 -18.31
CA GLY A 113 -7.42 -17.43 -18.23
C GLY A 113 -6.20 -17.05 -17.39
N PHE A 114 -5.70 -15.83 -17.50
CA PHE A 114 -4.63 -15.30 -16.65
C PHE A 114 -5.05 -15.25 -15.18
N MET A 115 -6.22 -14.68 -14.89
CA MET A 115 -6.77 -14.65 -13.52
C MET A 115 -6.93 -16.06 -12.94
N ARG A 116 -7.48 -17.00 -13.73
CA ARG A 116 -7.56 -18.43 -13.33
C ARG A 116 -6.19 -19.00 -13.01
N GLY A 117 -5.19 -18.73 -13.85
CA GLY A 117 -3.81 -19.15 -13.62
C GLY A 117 -3.25 -18.63 -12.30
N LEU A 118 -3.49 -17.35 -11.97
CA LEU A 118 -3.02 -16.75 -10.72
C LEU A 118 -3.61 -17.42 -9.47
N VAL A 119 -4.90 -17.72 -9.47
CA VAL A 119 -5.57 -18.33 -8.30
C VAL A 119 -5.53 -19.85 -8.29
N THR A 120 -4.94 -20.49 -9.31
CA THR A 120 -4.92 -21.95 -9.43
C THR A 120 -4.20 -22.59 -8.23
N GLY A 121 -4.75 -23.67 -7.70
CA GLY A 121 -4.17 -24.37 -6.56
C GLY A 121 -4.37 -23.66 -5.22
N THR A 122 -5.15 -22.57 -5.19
CA THR A 122 -5.49 -21.85 -3.95
C THR A 122 -6.97 -22.02 -3.59
N PRO A 123 -7.35 -21.83 -2.32
CA PRO A 123 -8.75 -21.74 -1.91
C PRO A 123 -9.56 -20.68 -2.67
N LEU A 124 -8.93 -19.59 -3.15
CA LEU A 124 -9.61 -18.56 -3.93
C LEU A 124 -10.22 -19.10 -5.23
N ALA A 125 -9.72 -20.20 -5.78
CA ALA A 125 -10.26 -20.76 -7.02
C ALA A 125 -11.66 -21.40 -6.85
N ILE A 126 -12.10 -21.63 -5.61
CA ILE A 126 -13.32 -22.38 -5.31
C ILE A 126 -14.36 -21.44 -4.68
N PRO A 127 -15.39 -21.01 -5.42
CA PRO A 127 -16.49 -20.22 -4.87
C PRO A 127 -17.52 -21.12 -4.15
N PRO A 128 -18.21 -20.61 -3.10
CA PRO A 128 -17.98 -19.31 -2.46
C PRO A 128 -16.72 -19.33 -1.60
N TYR A 129 -15.95 -18.23 -1.64
CA TYR A 129 -14.77 -18.05 -0.80
C TYR A 129 -14.96 -16.88 0.17
N ASP A 130 -14.50 -17.04 1.42
CA ASP A 130 -14.46 -15.99 2.43
C ASP A 130 -13.04 -15.86 2.99
N PRO A 131 -12.29 -14.81 2.63
CA PRO A 131 -10.91 -14.65 3.05
C PRO A 131 -10.77 -14.43 4.57
N SER A 132 -11.84 -14.03 5.27
CA SER A 132 -11.81 -13.85 6.73
C SER A 132 -11.74 -15.17 7.50
N THR A 133 -12.12 -16.27 6.84
CA THR A 133 -12.10 -17.63 7.40
C THR A 133 -10.91 -18.47 6.92
N ASP A 134 -10.11 -17.94 5.99
CA ASP A 134 -8.92 -18.60 5.49
C ASP A 134 -7.78 -18.54 6.53
N GLN A 135 -7.52 -19.68 7.17
CA GLN A 135 -6.48 -19.82 8.19
C GLN A 135 -5.07 -19.72 7.60
N ASP A 136 -4.94 -20.01 6.31
CA ASP A 136 -3.67 -20.09 5.59
C ASP A 136 -3.55 -18.99 4.53
N LEU A 137 -4.21 -17.84 4.75
CA LEU A 137 -4.23 -16.73 3.79
C LEU A 137 -2.82 -16.31 3.33
N ILE A 138 -1.84 -16.38 4.22
CA ILE A 138 -0.44 -16.10 3.88
C ILE A 138 0.08 -17.09 2.83
N LEU A 139 -0.15 -18.40 3.02
CA LEU A 139 0.25 -19.43 2.06
C LEU A 139 -0.49 -19.26 0.72
N THR A 140 -1.76 -18.91 0.79
CA THR A 140 -2.59 -18.57 -0.36
C THR A 140 -1.98 -17.42 -1.18
N VAL A 141 -1.56 -16.33 -0.52
CA VAL A 141 -0.88 -15.20 -1.18
C VAL A 141 0.48 -15.60 -1.74
N LEU A 142 1.26 -16.42 -1.02
CA LEU A 142 2.54 -16.93 -1.50
C LEU A 142 2.37 -17.81 -2.75
N GLN A 143 1.32 -18.64 -2.81
CA GLN A 143 1.02 -19.44 -3.99
C GLN A 143 0.60 -18.57 -5.19
N ILE A 144 -0.17 -17.50 -4.97
CA ILE A 144 -0.52 -16.53 -6.04
C ILE A 144 0.75 -15.87 -6.61
N LEU A 145 1.69 -15.52 -5.72
CA LEU A 145 2.99 -14.99 -6.12
C LEU A 145 3.81 -15.98 -6.94
N GLU A 146 3.85 -17.24 -6.51
CA GLU A 146 4.54 -18.30 -7.27
C GLU A 146 3.87 -18.58 -8.62
N ASN A 147 2.55 -18.53 -8.70
CA ASN A 147 1.81 -18.66 -9.96
C ASN A 147 2.09 -17.49 -10.92
N LEU A 148 2.28 -16.29 -10.38
CA LEU A 148 2.69 -15.13 -11.17
C LEU A 148 4.09 -15.32 -11.77
N ASP A 149 5.03 -15.84 -10.99
CA ASP A 149 6.40 -16.12 -11.44
C ASP A 149 6.46 -17.30 -12.44
N GLY A 150 5.66 -18.35 -12.22
CA GLY A 150 5.64 -19.56 -13.06
C GLY A 150 4.91 -19.40 -14.40
N GLY A 151 4.12 -18.32 -14.57
CA GLY A 151 3.34 -18.05 -15.78
C GLY A 151 4.10 -17.36 -16.93
N GLY A 152 5.33 -16.89 -16.68
CA GLY A 152 6.15 -16.16 -17.65
C GLY A 152 7.16 -17.03 -18.40
N SER A 153 7.14 -16.98 -19.74
CA SER A 153 8.16 -17.62 -20.58
C SER A 153 9.50 -16.89 -20.46
N SER A 154 10.48 -17.57 -19.86
CA SER A 154 11.93 -17.41 -20.00
C SER A 154 12.53 -15.99 -19.91
N GLY A 155 13.12 -15.67 -18.75
CA GLY A 155 14.27 -14.76 -18.68
C GLY A 155 14.21 -13.72 -17.55
N GLY A 156 14.79 -14.06 -16.39
CA GLY A 156 15.07 -13.11 -15.31
C GLY A 156 13.83 -12.51 -14.64
N SER A 157 13.99 -11.99 -13.42
CA SER A 157 12.88 -11.29 -12.77
C SER A 157 12.61 -9.97 -13.49
N ILE A 158 11.42 -9.85 -14.08
CA ILE A 158 10.95 -8.65 -14.77
C ILE A 158 10.56 -7.55 -13.77
N VAL A 159 10.39 -7.86 -12.49
CA VAL A 159 9.87 -6.89 -11.50
C VAL A 159 10.99 -5.97 -10.99
N GLN A 160 10.76 -4.66 -11.04
CA GLN A 160 11.72 -3.62 -10.62
C GLN A 160 11.45 -3.05 -9.22
N SER A 161 10.21 -3.14 -8.75
CA SER A 161 9.82 -2.63 -7.44
C SER A 161 8.70 -3.48 -6.85
N ILE A 162 8.73 -3.64 -5.52
CA ILE A 162 7.71 -4.35 -4.76
C ILE A 162 7.22 -3.41 -3.65
N SER A 163 5.90 -3.27 -3.55
CA SER A 163 5.24 -2.53 -2.48
C SER A 163 4.06 -3.34 -1.95
N ILE A 164 3.93 -3.44 -0.64
CA ILE A 164 2.81 -4.07 0.04
C ILE A 164 2.04 -2.97 0.74
N SER A 165 0.74 -2.86 0.50
CA SER A 165 -0.11 -1.96 1.27
C SER A 165 -1.30 -2.68 1.88
N ALA A 166 -1.78 -2.17 2.99
CA ALA A 166 -2.96 -2.67 3.67
C ALA A 166 -3.74 -1.50 4.26
N ARG A 167 -5.07 -1.59 4.19
CA ARG A 167 -5.97 -0.70 4.91
C ARG A 167 -6.65 -1.48 6.01
N ILE A 168 -6.47 -1.04 7.24
CA ILE A 168 -7.12 -1.62 8.40
C ILE A 168 -8.13 -0.65 9.00
N LEU A 169 -9.22 -1.20 9.52
CA LEU A 169 -10.27 -0.51 10.26
C LEU A 169 -10.16 -0.92 11.74
N ILE A 170 -10.13 0.07 12.62
CA ILE A 170 -10.16 -0.13 14.06
C ILE A 170 -11.63 -0.27 14.49
N LEU A 171 -12.02 -1.46 14.95
CA LEU A 171 -13.41 -1.75 15.32
C LEU A 171 -13.77 -1.20 16.69
N ASN A 172 -12.83 -1.27 17.64
CA ASN A 172 -12.97 -0.78 19.00
C ASN A 172 -11.87 0.22 19.30
N GLU A 173 -12.17 1.24 20.08
CA GLU A 173 -11.17 2.23 20.48
C GLU A 173 -9.94 1.54 21.10
N ILE A 174 -8.77 1.97 20.65
CA ILE A 174 -7.49 1.57 21.24
C ILE A 174 -6.97 2.78 21.99
N ALA A 175 -6.92 2.68 23.32
CA ALA A 175 -6.37 3.71 24.16
C ALA A 175 -5.36 3.11 25.14
N SER A 176 -4.31 3.88 25.42
CA SER A 176 -3.38 3.58 26.51
C SER A 176 -3.13 4.88 27.27
N GLU A 177 -3.23 4.79 28.59
CA GLU A 177 -2.88 5.87 29.51
C GLU A 177 -1.67 5.45 30.34
N LEU A 178 -0.64 6.27 30.31
CA LEU A 178 0.57 6.20 31.14
C LEU A 178 0.57 7.43 32.07
N GLU A 179 1.31 7.35 33.19
CA GLU A 179 1.33 8.42 34.21
C GLU A 179 1.66 9.82 33.66
N SER A 180 2.43 9.90 32.58
CA SER A 180 2.91 11.15 31.96
C SER A 180 2.31 11.44 30.58
N GLY A 181 1.48 10.56 30.02
CA GLY A 181 1.02 10.66 28.63
C GLY A 181 0.18 9.48 28.18
N GLY A 182 -0.33 9.51 26.96
CA GLY A 182 -1.12 8.40 26.43
C GLY A 182 -1.43 8.57 24.95
N PHE A 183 -2.16 7.62 24.39
CA PHE A 183 -2.68 7.73 23.04
C PHE A 183 -4.12 7.21 22.97
N ARG A 184 -4.84 7.67 21.95
CA ARG A 184 -6.17 7.20 21.59
C ARG A 184 -6.26 7.05 20.07
N ILE A 185 -6.76 5.92 19.62
CA ILE A 185 -7.20 5.68 18.24
C ILE A 185 -8.70 5.34 18.33
N PRO A 186 -9.58 6.22 17.83
CA PRO A 186 -11.02 6.03 17.98
C PRO A 186 -11.51 4.81 17.20
N ALA A 187 -12.62 4.22 17.65
CA ALA A 187 -13.35 3.23 16.86
C ALA A 187 -13.80 3.85 15.53
N GLY A 188 -13.72 3.06 14.45
CA GLY A 188 -13.98 3.50 13.09
C GLY A 188 -12.78 4.14 12.37
N ALA A 189 -11.64 4.34 13.06
CA ALA A 189 -10.43 4.88 12.44
C ALA A 189 -9.91 3.94 11.35
N LYS A 190 -9.44 4.53 10.24
CA LYS A 190 -8.77 3.82 9.16
C LYS A 190 -7.28 4.11 9.21
N ILE A 191 -6.47 3.06 9.11
CA ILE A 191 -5.02 3.17 9.05
C ILE A 191 -4.57 2.55 7.73
N ASP A 192 -3.91 3.36 6.92
CA ASP A 192 -3.29 2.91 5.67
C ASP A 192 -1.81 2.65 5.93
N ILE A 193 -1.36 1.44 5.64
CA ILE A 193 0.03 1.00 5.79
C ILE A 193 0.55 0.73 4.38
N GLN A 194 1.71 1.26 4.04
CA GLN A 194 2.44 0.95 2.81
C GLN A 194 3.89 0.63 3.13
N VAL A 195 4.40 -0.50 2.65
CA VAL A 195 5.77 -0.95 2.83
C VAL A 195 6.38 -1.16 1.46
N ASP A 196 7.35 -0.33 1.11
CA ASP A 196 8.17 -0.51 -0.08
C ASP A 196 9.40 -1.33 0.28
N LEU A 197 9.66 -2.39 -0.48
CA LEU A 197 10.76 -3.32 -0.26
C LEU A 197 11.95 -2.97 -1.16
N ALA A 198 13.15 -3.24 -0.64
CA ALA A 198 14.41 -3.09 -1.36
C ALA A 198 14.82 -4.42 -2.01
N GLY A 199 15.43 -4.34 -3.19
CA GLY A 199 15.97 -5.49 -3.91
C GLY A 199 15.03 -6.03 -5.00
N SER A 200 15.50 -7.09 -5.66
CA SER A 200 14.70 -7.87 -6.62
C SER A 200 13.72 -8.81 -5.89
N PRO A 201 12.72 -9.40 -6.57
CA PRO A 201 11.84 -10.39 -5.93
C PRO A 201 12.57 -11.59 -5.31
N ALA A 202 13.69 -12.02 -5.90
CA ALA A 202 14.50 -13.09 -5.33
C ALA A 202 15.14 -12.65 -4.00
N ASP A 203 15.63 -11.40 -3.93
CA ASP A 203 16.16 -10.82 -2.69
C ASP A 203 15.06 -10.70 -1.63
N VAL A 204 13.87 -10.23 -2.03
CA VAL A 204 12.71 -10.10 -1.14
C VAL A 204 12.25 -11.46 -0.60
N LYS A 205 12.24 -12.51 -1.44
CA LYS A 205 11.87 -13.88 -1.01
C LYS A 205 12.90 -14.48 -0.05
N ALA A 206 14.18 -14.19 -0.24
CA ALA A 206 15.26 -14.74 0.58
C ALA A 206 15.49 -13.96 1.88
N SER A 207 15.44 -12.62 1.82
CA SER A 207 15.72 -11.72 2.94
C SER A 207 15.07 -10.35 2.67
N PRO A 208 13.78 -10.18 3.01
CA PRO A 208 13.06 -8.95 2.72
C PRO A 208 13.67 -7.80 3.51
N LYS A 209 13.97 -6.69 2.81
CA LYS A 209 14.44 -5.45 3.43
C LYS A 209 13.49 -4.32 3.13
N ILE A 210 13.15 -3.55 4.15
CA ILE A 210 12.32 -2.36 3.98
C ILE A 210 13.17 -1.25 3.38
N LYS A 211 12.66 -0.63 2.31
CA LYS A 211 13.18 0.64 1.78
C LYS A 211 12.55 1.82 2.51
N ARG A 212 11.23 1.73 2.72
CA ARG A 212 10.44 2.65 3.55
C ARG A 212 9.11 1.99 3.93
N ALA A 213 8.59 2.31 5.10
CA ALA A 213 7.23 1.98 5.50
C ALA A 213 6.51 3.25 5.91
N GLU A 214 5.36 3.53 5.30
CA GLU A 214 4.51 4.67 5.59
C GLU A 214 3.25 4.18 6.29
N VAL A 215 2.88 4.88 7.36
CA VAL A 215 1.64 4.65 8.11
C VAL A 215 0.89 5.97 8.13
N ASP A 216 -0.22 6.04 7.40
CA ASP A 216 -1.18 7.12 7.50
C ASP A 216 -2.20 6.75 8.58
N CYS A 217 -2.15 7.48 9.68
CA CYS A 217 -2.93 7.26 10.88
C CYS A 217 -3.55 8.57 11.37
N SER A 218 -4.19 9.31 10.47
CA SER A 218 -4.90 10.60 10.66
C SER A 218 -6.06 10.60 11.68
N SER A 219 -6.05 9.69 12.64
CA SER A 219 -6.95 9.58 13.78
C SER A 219 -6.24 9.22 15.09
N LEU A 220 -4.91 9.02 15.08
CA LEU A 220 -4.14 8.73 16.29
C LEU A 220 -3.90 10.04 17.04
N VAL A 221 -4.43 10.13 18.26
CA VAL A 221 -4.30 11.30 19.12
C VAL A 221 -3.37 10.99 20.29
N LEU A 222 -2.32 11.78 20.46
CA LEU A 222 -1.46 11.78 21.63
C LEU A 222 -2.08 12.66 22.73
N ARG A 223 -2.04 12.17 23.96
CA ARG A 223 -2.66 12.79 25.14
C ARG A 223 -1.61 13.00 26.23
N GLN A 224 -1.80 14.03 27.06
CA GLN A 224 -1.03 14.27 28.27
C GLN A 224 -1.94 14.78 29.39
N GLY A 225 -1.87 14.16 30.57
CA GLY A 225 -2.74 14.52 31.70
C GLY A 225 -4.24 14.45 31.34
N GLY A 226 -4.62 13.52 30.46
CA GLY A 226 -5.99 13.37 29.96
C GLY A 226 -6.43 14.37 28.89
N ALA A 227 -5.58 15.33 28.48
CA ALA A 227 -5.88 16.29 27.42
C ALA A 227 -5.28 15.86 26.07
N ASP A 228 -6.06 16.02 24.99
CA ASP A 228 -5.62 15.77 23.62
C ASP A 228 -4.62 16.86 23.21
N LEU A 229 -3.40 16.46 22.83
CA LEU A 229 -2.29 17.37 22.51
C LEU A 229 -2.00 17.46 21.02
N VAL A 230 -1.94 16.33 20.32
CA VAL A 230 -1.50 16.26 18.92
C VAL A 230 -2.23 15.10 18.25
N GLU A 231 -2.74 15.33 17.05
CA GLU A 231 -3.18 14.28 16.14
C GLU A 231 -2.02 13.98 15.16
N LEU A 232 -1.61 12.72 15.09
CA LEU A 232 -0.63 12.27 14.11
C LEU A 232 -1.35 12.02 12.78
N GLY A 233 -0.79 12.53 11.69
CA GLY A 233 -1.29 12.27 10.34
C GLY A 233 -0.54 11.10 9.72
N ARG A 234 0.76 11.30 9.50
CA ARG A 234 1.59 10.36 8.73
C ARG A 234 2.94 10.14 9.38
N VAL A 235 3.29 8.88 9.53
CA VAL A 235 4.58 8.43 10.05
C VAL A 235 5.30 7.64 8.98
N LEU A 236 6.57 7.96 8.76
CA LEU A 236 7.47 7.26 7.86
C LEU A 236 8.54 6.55 8.68
N LEU A 237 8.73 5.27 8.39
CA LEU A 237 9.75 4.41 8.97
C LEU A 237 10.77 4.08 7.88
N LEU A 238 12.03 4.37 8.16
CA LEU A 238 13.17 4.17 7.27
C LEU A 238 14.14 3.12 7.86
N PRO A 239 15.06 2.57 7.05
CA PRO A 239 16.07 1.62 7.52
C PRO A 239 16.83 2.13 8.74
N GLY A 240 17.20 1.22 9.65
CA GLY A 240 17.83 1.54 10.92
C GLY A 240 16.85 1.98 12.01
N GLY A 241 15.54 1.79 11.79
CA GLY A 241 14.50 2.22 12.72
C GLY A 241 14.44 3.74 12.90
N ILE A 242 14.69 4.47 11.81
CA ILE A 242 14.51 5.92 11.77
C ILE A 242 13.01 6.18 11.58
N LEU A 243 12.41 6.95 12.49
CA LEU A 243 11.03 7.37 12.43
C LEU A 243 10.98 8.86 12.12
N GLU A 244 10.20 9.23 11.11
CA GLU A 244 9.93 10.60 10.71
C GLU A 244 8.42 10.85 10.78
N VAL A 245 8.01 11.91 11.45
CA VAL A 245 6.61 12.31 11.53
C VAL A 245 6.36 13.40 10.50
N ASN A 246 5.75 13.02 9.38
CA ASN A 246 5.57 13.90 8.23
C ASN A 246 4.43 14.90 8.43
N GLU A 247 3.37 14.50 9.12
CA GLU A 247 2.19 15.32 9.34
C GLU A 247 1.73 15.21 10.79
N VAL A 248 1.61 16.36 11.45
CA VAL A 248 0.98 16.47 12.78
C VAL A 248 0.02 17.63 12.80
N ARG A 249 -1.06 17.47 13.54
CA ARG A 249 -2.01 18.53 13.82
C ARG A 249 -1.98 18.84 15.32
N PRO A 250 -1.44 19.98 15.73
CA PRO A 250 -1.50 20.43 17.12
C PRO A 250 -2.94 20.62 17.59
N LEU A 251 -3.25 20.10 18.79
CA LEU A 251 -4.54 20.20 19.47
C LEU A 251 -4.36 20.90 20.83
N GLY A 252 -5.47 21.27 21.46
CA GLY A 252 -5.47 21.81 22.82
C GLY A 252 -4.53 22.99 23.03
N ALA A 253 -3.68 22.92 24.05
CA ALA A 253 -2.72 23.98 24.40
C ALA A 253 -1.62 24.17 23.33
N VAL A 254 -1.14 23.07 22.71
CA VAL A 254 -0.14 23.12 21.63
C VAL A 254 -0.74 23.78 20.40
N GLY A 255 -2.00 23.47 20.09
CA GLY A 255 -2.78 24.14 19.04
C GLY A 255 -2.89 25.65 19.25
N LYS A 256 -3.08 26.11 20.50
CA LYS A 256 -3.08 27.54 20.81
C LYS A 256 -1.73 28.19 20.55
N ALA A 257 -0.62 27.54 20.93
CA ALA A 257 0.72 28.04 20.66
C ALA A 257 1.02 28.11 19.15
N ALA A 258 0.62 27.09 18.38
CA ALA A 258 0.72 27.08 16.93
C ALA A 258 -0.14 28.20 16.29
N ALA A 259 -1.33 28.47 16.80
CA ALA A 259 -2.17 29.58 16.34
C ALA A 259 -1.52 30.95 16.61
N VAL A 260 -0.85 31.11 17.76
CA VAL A 260 -0.07 32.33 18.06
C VAL A 260 1.11 32.48 17.10
N GLU A 261 1.85 31.41 16.81
CA GLU A 261 2.93 31.44 15.80
C GLU A 261 2.39 31.87 14.43
N ALA A 262 1.27 31.28 14.00
CA ALA A 262 0.63 31.61 12.74
C ALA A 262 0.19 33.09 12.70
N LEU A 263 -0.33 33.63 13.80
CA LEU A 263 -0.68 35.05 13.91
C LEU A 263 0.56 35.96 13.83
N VAL A 264 1.66 35.63 14.52
CA VAL A 264 2.91 36.39 14.44
C VAL A 264 3.45 36.40 13.00
N ARG A 265 3.41 35.24 12.32
CA ARG A 265 3.81 35.13 10.91
C ARG A 265 2.89 35.91 9.99
N LEU A 266 1.57 35.85 10.21
CA LEU A 266 0.58 36.64 9.46
C LEU A 266 0.88 38.13 9.55
N PHE A 267 1.11 38.66 10.76
CA PHE A 267 1.49 40.06 10.94
C PHE A 267 2.85 40.39 10.30
N GLY A 268 3.82 39.49 10.38
CA GLY A 268 5.12 39.65 9.72
C GLY A 268 5.07 39.64 8.19
N GLU A 269 4.10 38.93 7.59
CA GLU A 269 3.88 38.94 6.12
C GLU A 269 3.05 40.15 5.68
N LEU A 270 2.07 40.58 6.48
CA LEU A 270 1.28 41.80 6.23
C LEU A 270 2.16 43.05 6.20
N ASP A 271 3.21 43.11 7.02
CA ASP A 271 4.17 44.22 7.09
C ASP A 271 5.09 44.30 5.85
N LYS A 272 5.15 43.23 5.05
CA LYS A 272 6.19 43.06 4.01
C LYS A 272 5.80 43.36 2.58
N ASP A 273 4.52 43.50 2.23
CA ASP A 273 4.03 44.04 0.94
C ASP A 273 2.48 43.87 0.75
N GLY A 274 1.73 43.54 1.81
CA GLY A 274 0.26 43.39 1.75
C GLY A 274 -0.25 42.17 0.96
N SER A 275 0.62 41.38 0.32
CA SER A 275 0.25 40.10 -0.30
C SER A 275 0.43 38.96 0.68
N ILE A 276 -0.66 38.27 0.99
CA ILE A 276 -0.65 37.13 1.90
C ILE A 276 -0.46 35.84 1.11
N GLU A 277 0.66 35.14 1.31
CA GLU A 277 0.84 33.77 0.83
C GLU A 277 0.44 32.76 1.93
N PRO A 278 -0.60 31.93 1.72
CA PRO A 278 -1.09 30.99 2.74
C PRO A 278 -0.02 30.06 3.31
N GLY A 279 0.95 29.63 2.49
CA GLY A 279 2.03 28.73 2.91
C GLY A 279 3.09 29.37 3.82
N LYS A 280 3.18 30.70 3.90
CA LYS A 280 4.13 31.42 4.78
C LYS A 280 3.57 31.66 6.18
N ILE A 281 2.24 31.60 6.33
CA ILE A 281 1.52 31.84 7.58
C ILE A 281 1.41 30.58 8.45
N GLN A 282 1.52 29.39 7.84
CA GLN A 282 1.43 28.14 8.59
C GLN A 282 2.46 28.09 9.73
N PRO A 283 2.08 27.59 10.92
CA PRO A 283 3.02 27.40 12.01
C PRO A 283 4.04 26.34 11.59
N ARG A 284 5.34 26.63 11.74
CA ARG A 284 6.41 25.68 11.36
C ARG A 284 7.30 25.34 12.53
N LEU A 285 7.48 26.26 13.47
CA LEU A 285 8.41 26.10 14.58
C LEU A 285 7.79 25.23 15.68
N VAL A 286 6.54 25.50 16.06
CA VAL A 286 5.80 24.64 17.02
C VAL A 286 5.62 23.25 16.43
N GLU A 287 5.21 23.15 15.16
CA GLU A 287 5.03 21.86 14.49
C GLU A 287 6.34 21.05 14.40
N GLY A 288 7.45 21.69 14.00
CA GLY A 288 8.75 21.04 13.88
C GLY A 288 9.33 20.57 15.23
N LEU A 289 9.15 21.35 16.30
CA LEU A 289 9.56 20.95 17.65
C LEU A 289 8.74 19.75 18.15
N VAL A 290 7.43 19.79 17.97
CA VAL A 290 6.51 18.70 18.35
C VAL A 290 6.86 17.41 17.61
N LYS A 291 7.08 17.48 16.29
CA LYS A 291 7.50 16.33 15.48
C LYS A 291 8.77 15.71 16.04
N LYS A 292 9.80 16.53 16.26
CA LYS A 292 11.09 16.07 16.78
C LYS A 292 10.98 15.43 18.17
N GLU A 293 10.22 16.04 19.09
CA GLU A 293 10.00 15.47 20.43
C GLU A 293 9.28 14.12 20.37
N ILE A 294 8.30 13.97 19.47
CA ILE A 294 7.59 12.70 19.25
C ILE A 294 8.56 11.65 18.68
N GLU A 295 9.36 12.00 17.68
CA GLU A 295 10.37 11.11 17.08
C GLU A 295 11.40 10.66 18.13
N ASP A 296 11.94 11.59 18.92
CA ASP A 296 12.94 11.33 19.96
C ASP A 296 12.37 10.44 21.09
N ALA A 297 11.08 10.60 21.43
CA ALA A 297 10.42 9.81 22.46
C ALA A 297 10.01 8.39 21.99
N ILE A 298 9.49 8.27 20.76
CA ILE A 298 8.97 6.99 20.26
C ILE A 298 10.09 6.07 19.79
N ARG A 299 11.14 6.62 19.16
CA ARG A 299 12.18 5.81 18.52
C ARG A 299 12.85 4.80 19.46
N PRO A 300 13.26 5.13 20.70
CA PRO A 300 13.84 4.15 21.61
C PRO A 300 12.88 3.00 21.94
N ALA A 301 11.61 3.32 22.22
CA ALA A 301 10.57 2.33 22.52
C ALA A 301 10.28 1.42 21.32
N PHE A 302 10.24 2.00 20.11
CA PHE A 302 10.07 1.24 18.87
C PHE A 302 11.25 0.28 18.65
N LEU A 303 12.49 0.75 18.78
CA LEU A 303 13.68 -0.10 18.63
C LEU A 303 13.71 -1.22 19.67
N GLN A 304 13.31 -0.94 20.91
CA GLN A 304 13.17 -1.96 21.94
C GLN A 304 12.11 -2.99 21.57
N TRP A 305 10.92 -2.54 21.14
CA TRP A 305 9.85 -3.44 20.70
C TRP A 305 10.29 -4.33 19.54
N VAL A 306 11.02 -3.79 18.55
CA VAL A 306 11.57 -4.58 17.43
C VAL A 306 12.53 -5.65 17.92
N ARG A 307 13.38 -5.34 18.91
CA ARG A 307 14.31 -6.32 19.49
C ARG A 307 13.57 -7.42 20.26
N GLU A 308 12.57 -7.05 21.05
CA GLU A 308 11.77 -7.98 21.85
C GLU A 308 10.88 -8.88 20.98
N ASN A 309 10.44 -8.38 19.83
CA ASN A 309 9.50 -9.05 18.92
C ASN A 309 10.16 -9.46 17.60
N ALA A 310 11.49 -9.61 17.59
CA ALA A 310 12.26 -9.87 16.37
C ALA A 310 11.74 -11.07 15.56
N ALA A 311 11.28 -12.11 16.26
CA ALA A 311 10.78 -13.36 15.66
C ALA A 311 9.24 -13.47 15.60
N ILE A 312 8.51 -12.35 15.69
CA ILE A 312 7.03 -12.37 15.71
C ILE A 312 6.43 -12.90 14.40
N ALA A 313 7.13 -12.72 13.28
CA ALA A 313 6.73 -13.23 11.99
C ALA A 313 7.54 -14.49 11.64
N SER A 314 6.84 -15.61 11.41
CA SER A 314 7.49 -16.88 11.08
C SER A 314 8.41 -16.74 9.86
N GLY A 315 9.66 -17.17 10.00
CA GLY A 315 10.67 -17.12 8.93
C GLY A 315 11.28 -15.74 8.66
N MET A 316 10.97 -14.71 9.46
CA MET A 316 11.53 -13.37 9.31
C MET A 316 12.09 -12.85 10.65
N ASP A 317 13.23 -12.16 10.60
CA ASP A 317 13.76 -11.38 11.72
C ASP A 317 13.52 -9.89 11.48
N LEU A 318 12.67 -9.25 12.29
CA LEU A 318 12.34 -7.83 12.13
C LEU A 318 13.57 -6.91 12.19
N ARG A 319 14.63 -7.31 12.90
CA ARG A 319 15.88 -6.52 12.97
C ARG A 319 16.57 -6.50 11.62
N ASP A 320 16.63 -7.64 10.95
CA ASP A 320 17.22 -7.75 9.61
C ASP A 320 16.37 -7.01 8.57
N VAL A 321 15.05 -7.18 8.66
CA VAL A 321 14.07 -6.52 7.77
C VAL A 321 14.16 -5.00 7.86
N LEU A 322 14.29 -4.47 9.08
CA LEU A 322 14.40 -3.03 9.34
C LEU A 322 15.84 -2.50 9.33
N SER A 323 16.84 -3.37 9.15
CA SER A 323 18.27 -3.02 9.27
C SER A 323 18.62 -2.37 10.61
N VAL A 324 18.00 -2.82 11.71
CA VAL A 324 18.28 -2.35 13.07
C VAL A 324 19.53 -3.06 13.59
N PRO A 325 20.57 -2.31 14.03
CA PRO A 325 21.76 -2.92 14.61
C PRO A 325 21.40 -3.67 15.90
N ALA A 326 22.04 -4.83 16.09
CA ALA A 326 21.89 -5.69 17.26
C ALA A 326 21.96 -4.90 18.57
#